data_AF-A0A4Y8X436-F1
#
_entry.id   AF-A0A4Y8X436-F1
#
_cell.length_a   1.000
_cell.length_b   1.000
_cell.length_c   1.000
_cell.angle_alpha   90.00
_cell.angle_beta   90.00
_cell.angle_gamma   90.00
#
_symmetry.space_group_name_H-M   'P 1'
#
loop_
_entity.id
_entity.type
_entity.pdbx_description
1 polymer ?
#
loop_
_entity_poly.entity_id
_entity_poly.type
_entity_poly.pdbx_seq_one_letter_code
_entity_poly.pdbx_strand_id
1 'polypeptide(L)'
;MSLPPSIAALLDGLVAAGLHDDAARLGVRLTSAHADLSAARSAEAALTVLQEELRPLFAEAQSLAAGVRAGVDVAWRSEAGRRHADTARALHVAAEDRVDEVLEWLALLQGALHEAGQARADAEGRVRQAEETATVALRTLAAVA
;
A
#
# COMPACT_ATOMS: atom_id res chain seq x y z
N MET A 1 21.69 -3.47 -1.31
CA MET A 1 21.24 -2.42 -0.38
C MET A 1 22.38 -2.07 0.55
N SER A 2 22.67 -0.79 0.73
CA SER A 2 23.69 -0.30 1.66
C SER A 2 23.06 -0.08 3.03
N LEU A 3 23.69 -0.55 4.11
CA LEU A 3 23.27 -0.24 5.47
C LEU A 3 23.53 1.24 5.78
N PRO A 4 22.74 1.87 6.67
CA PRO A 4 23.07 3.20 7.18
C PRO A 4 24.51 3.27 7.73
N PRO A 5 25.25 4.38 7.54
CA PRO A 5 26.65 4.49 7.94
C PRO A 5 26.90 4.19 9.42
N SER A 6 25.96 4.57 10.28
CA SER A 6 25.97 4.30 11.72
C SER A 6 25.90 2.79 12.03
N ILE A 7 25.13 2.03 11.24
CA ILE A 7 25.00 0.58 11.40
C ILE A 7 26.24 -0.13 10.87
N ALA A 8 26.84 0.33 9.77
CA ALA A 8 28.10 -0.22 9.29
C ALA A 8 29.22 -0.06 10.34
N ALA A 9 29.38 1.14 10.89
CA ALA A 9 30.37 1.43 11.92
C ALA A 9 30.16 0.61 13.22
N LEU A 10 28.92 0.31 13.57
CA LEU A 10 28.56 -0.57 14.69
C LEU A 10 29.04 -2.01 14.47
N LEU A 11 28.75 -2.57 13.29
CA LEU A 11 29.16 -3.94 12.95
C LEU A 11 30.69 -4.06 12.93
N ASP A 12 31.38 -3.07 12.37
CA ASP A 12 32.84 -2.99 12.38
C ASP A 12 33.41 -2.90 13.81
N GLY A 13 32.75 -2.14 14.70
CA GLY A 13 33.12 -2.05 16.11
C GLY A 13 32.97 -3.38 16.86
N LEU A 14 31.91 -4.14 16.59
CA LEU A 14 31.73 -5.48 17.17
C LEU A 14 32.78 -6.47 16.68
N VAL A 15 33.12 -6.43 15.38
CA VAL A 15 34.20 -7.24 14.81
C VAL A 15 35.54 -6.87 15.44
N ALA A 16 35.84 -5.58 15.60
CA ALA A 16 37.06 -5.10 16.24
C ALA A 16 37.18 -5.54 17.72
N ALA A 17 36.04 -5.68 18.42
CA ALA A 17 35.98 -6.21 19.77
C ALA A 17 36.02 -7.76 19.85
N GLY A 18 36.16 -8.46 18.72
CA GLY A 18 36.20 -9.93 18.65
C GLY A 18 34.83 -10.61 18.66
N LEU A 19 33.73 -9.84 18.67
CA LEU A 19 32.34 -10.33 18.76
C LEU A 19 31.73 -10.60 17.39
N HIS A 20 32.40 -11.45 16.61
CA HIS A 20 32.07 -11.74 15.21
C HIS A 20 30.66 -12.33 15.05
N ASP A 21 30.28 -13.27 15.92
CA ASP A 21 28.96 -13.92 15.84
C ASP A 21 27.82 -12.96 16.17
N ASP A 22 28.03 -12.02 17.09
CA ASP A 22 27.04 -11.03 17.46
C ASP A 22 26.93 -9.93 16.41
N ALA A 23 28.06 -9.53 15.81
CA ALA A 23 28.07 -8.69 14.61
C ALA A 23 27.28 -9.35 13.47
N ALA A 24 27.53 -10.63 13.19
CA ALA A 24 26.82 -11.35 12.13
C ALA A 24 25.31 -11.45 12.40
N ARG A 25 24.90 -11.84 13.63
CA ARG A 25 23.48 -11.92 14.01
C ARG A 25 22.78 -10.57 13.93
N LEU A 26 23.43 -9.51 14.40
CA LEU A 26 22.86 -8.17 14.37
C LEU A 26 22.78 -7.61 12.95
N GLY A 27 23.82 -7.85 12.13
CA GLY A 27 23.87 -7.46 10.73
C GLY A 27 22.75 -8.11 9.90
N VAL A 28 22.50 -9.41 10.09
CA VAL A 28 21.38 -10.10 9.42
C VAL A 28 20.04 -9.49 9.82
N ARG A 29 19.80 -9.28 11.13
CA ARG A 29 18.54 -8.68 11.62
C ARG A 29 18.31 -7.27 11.06
N LEU A 30 19.32 -6.41 11.12
CA LEU A 30 19.21 -5.02 10.64
C LEU A 30 19.02 -4.95 9.12
N THR A 31 19.74 -5.79 8.37
CA THR A 31 19.62 -5.87 6.91
C THR A 31 18.23 -6.35 6.50
N SER A 32 17.71 -7.39 7.15
CA SER A 32 16.35 -7.89 6.88
C SER A 32 15.29 -6.85 7.20
N ALA A 33 15.36 -6.20 8.36
CA ALA A 33 14.38 -5.19 8.75
C ALA A 33 14.38 -3.98 7.79
N HIS A 34 15.55 -3.55 7.33
CA HIS A 34 15.65 -2.47 6.35
C HIS A 34 15.16 -2.90 4.95
N ALA A 35 15.42 -4.13 4.54
CA ALA A 35 14.91 -4.67 3.28
C ALA A 35 13.38 -4.71 3.28
N ASP A 36 12.77 -5.19 4.36
CA ASP A 36 11.32 -5.18 4.56
C ASP A 36 10.75 -3.76 4.47
N LEU A 37 11.38 -2.80 5.16
CA LEU A 37 10.93 -1.41 5.14
C LEU A 37 11.04 -0.79 3.73
N SER A 38 12.13 -1.07 3.02
CA SER A 38 12.30 -0.61 1.64
C SER A 38 11.25 -1.20 0.71
N ALA A 39 10.94 -2.49 0.84
CA ALA A 39 9.90 -3.16 0.06
C ALA A 39 8.51 -2.59 0.37
N ALA A 40 8.18 -2.40 1.65
CA ALA A 40 6.91 -1.81 2.07
C ALA A 40 6.72 -0.38 1.53
N ARG A 41 7.77 0.46 1.60
CA ARG A 41 7.74 1.83 1.03
C ARG A 41 7.57 1.82 -0.49
N SER A 42 8.24 0.90 -1.18
CA SER A 42 8.10 0.76 -2.62
C SER A 42 6.69 0.32 -3.01
N ALA A 43 6.09 -0.60 -2.25
CA ALA A 43 4.73 -1.07 -2.48
C ALA A 43 3.70 0.04 -2.22
N GLU A 44 3.81 0.77 -1.11
CA GLU A 44 2.94 1.91 -0.79
C GLU A 44 3.04 3.02 -1.85
N ALA A 45 4.25 3.32 -2.32
CA ALA A 45 4.46 4.29 -3.40
C ALA A 45 3.79 3.84 -4.71
N ALA A 46 3.93 2.57 -5.10
CA ALA A 46 3.30 2.02 -6.29
C ALA A 46 1.76 2.05 -6.20
N LEU A 47 1.20 1.69 -5.04
CA LEU A 47 -0.24 1.77 -4.80
C LEU A 47 -0.75 3.21 -4.79
N THR A 48 0.03 4.16 -4.26
CA THR A 48 -0.31 5.58 -4.27
C THR A 48 -0.37 6.12 -5.69
N VAL A 49 0.63 5.81 -6.53
CA VAL A 49 0.63 6.19 -7.96
C VAL A 49 -0.59 5.60 -8.67
N LEU A 50 -0.87 4.32 -8.44
CA LEU A 50 -2.05 3.67 -9.02
C LEU A 50 -3.36 4.35 -8.57
N GLN A 51 -3.45 4.79 -7.31
CA GLN A 51 -4.60 5.54 -6.81
C GLN A 51 -4.73 6.92 -7.50
N GLU A 52 -3.63 7.61 -7.75
CA GLU A 52 -3.62 8.88 -8.48
C GLU A 52 -4.10 8.71 -9.92
N GLU A 53 -3.65 7.66 -10.60
CA GLU A 53 -4.05 7.33 -11.98
C GLU A 53 -5.50 6.87 -12.09
N LEU A 54 -5.99 6.09 -11.13
CA LEU A 54 -7.35 5.56 -11.16
C LEU A 54 -8.40 6.58 -10.70
N ARG A 55 -8.05 7.57 -9.87
CA ARG A 55 -8.98 8.61 -9.37
C ARG A 55 -9.78 9.32 -10.47
N PRO A 56 -9.18 9.82 -11.58
CA PRO A 56 -9.95 10.44 -12.65
C PRO A 56 -10.85 9.44 -13.37
N LEU A 57 -10.38 8.20 -13.59
CA LEU A 57 -11.18 7.13 -14.21
C LEU A 57 -12.40 6.78 -13.35
N PHE A 58 -12.25 6.80 -12.02
CA PHE A 58 -13.36 6.61 -11.09
C PHE A 58 -14.35 7.77 -11.11
N ALA A 59 -13.88 9.01 -11.19
CA ALA A 59 -14.75 10.17 -11.32
C ALA A 59 -15.53 10.15 -12.64
N GLU A 60 -14.87 9.75 -13.74
CA GLU A 60 -15.50 9.57 -15.04
C GLU A 60 -16.53 8.45 -15.03
N ALA A 61 -16.22 7.30 -14.43
CA ALA A 61 -17.15 6.19 -14.29
C ALA A 61 -18.40 6.57 -13.48
N GLN A 62 -18.25 7.30 -12.36
CA GLN A 62 -19.39 7.82 -11.58
C GLN A 62 -20.22 8.84 -12.36
N SER A 63 -19.59 9.71 -13.14
CA SER A 63 -20.28 10.66 -14.00
C SER A 63 -21.08 9.95 -15.10
N LEU A 64 -20.46 8.95 -15.75
CA LEU A 64 -21.09 8.14 -16.78
C LEU A 64 -22.28 7.36 -16.20
N ALA A 65 -22.13 6.78 -15.01
CA ALA A 65 -23.19 6.12 -14.26
C ALA A 65 -24.40 7.03 -14.02
N ALA A 66 -24.15 8.23 -13.49
CA ALA A 66 -25.19 9.22 -13.22
C ALA A 66 -25.88 9.66 -14.53
N GLY A 67 -25.10 9.85 -15.59
CA GLY A 67 -25.58 10.17 -16.92
C GLY A 67 -26.47 9.08 -17.51
N VAL A 68 -26.11 7.80 -17.37
CA VAL A 68 -26.92 6.67 -17.82
C VAL A 68 -28.24 6.62 -17.04
N ARG A 69 -28.22 6.72 -15.69
CA ARG A 69 -29.46 6.74 -14.89
C ARG A 69 -30.39 7.89 -15.30
N ALA A 70 -29.84 9.10 -15.46
CA ALA A 70 -30.62 10.26 -15.89
C ALA A 70 -31.18 10.10 -17.31
N GLY A 71 -30.39 9.55 -18.25
CA GLY A 71 -30.81 9.28 -19.62
C GLY A 71 -31.90 8.21 -19.70
N VAL A 72 -31.80 7.18 -18.86
CA VAL A 72 -32.79 6.12 -18.70
C VAL A 72 -34.11 6.68 -18.17
N ASP A 73 -34.07 7.51 -17.12
CA ASP A 73 -35.26 8.18 -16.55
C ASP A 73 -36.00 9.04 -17.58
N VAL A 74 -35.25 9.75 -18.42
CA VAL A 74 -35.81 10.57 -19.52
C VAL A 74 -36.38 9.67 -20.62
N ALA A 75 -35.65 8.63 -21.02
CA ALA A 75 -36.09 7.70 -22.06
C ALA A 75 -37.39 7.00 -21.66
N TRP A 76 -37.54 6.58 -20.39
CA TRP A 76 -38.74 5.89 -19.89
C TRP A 76 -40.01 6.73 -19.94
N ARG A 77 -39.88 8.06 -19.83
CA ARG A 77 -41.01 9.00 -19.93
C ARG A 77 -41.46 9.20 -21.38
N SER A 78 -40.60 8.87 -22.35
CA SER A 78 -40.89 9.02 -23.78
C SER A 78 -41.73 7.88 -24.35
N GLU A 79 -42.47 8.17 -25.41
CA GLU A 79 -43.26 7.18 -26.18
C GLU A 79 -42.37 6.10 -26.82
N ALA A 80 -41.16 6.45 -27.27
CA ALA A 80 -40.20 5.51 -27.83
C ALA A 80 -39.61 4.58 -26.77
N GLY A 81 -39.32 5.08 -25.57
CA GLY A 81 -38.83 4.27 -24.46
C GLY A 81 -39.85 3.24 -23.97
N ARG A 82 -41.15 3.57 -24.00
CA ARG A 82 -42.22 2.60 -23.71
C ARG A 82 -42.27 1.44 -24.71
N ARG A 83 -41.97 1.70 -26.00
CA ARG A 83 -41.94 0.64 -27.04
C ARG A 83 -40.72 -0.27 -26.95
N HIS A 84 -39.62 0.21 -26.36
CA HIS A 84 -38.38 -0.53 -26.19
C HIS A 84 -38.05 -0.79 -24.71
N ALA A 85 -39.08 -0.88 -23.86
CA ALA A 85 -38.93 -0.91 -22.41
C ALA A 85 -38.03 -2.05 -21.91
N ASP A 86 -38.10 -3.23 -22.53
CA ASP A 86 -37.26 -4.38 -22.15
C ASP A 86 -35.79 -4.16 -22.51
N THR A 87 -35.51 -3.57 -23.67
CA THR A 87 -34.14 -3.20 -24.09
C THR A 87 -33.58 -2.10 -23.19
N ALA A 88 -34.38 -1.09 -22.86
CA ALA A 88 -34.00 -0.01 -21.95
C ALA A 88 -33.71 -0.55 -20.53
N ARG A 89 -34.47 -1.55 -20.06
CA ARG A 89 -34.26 -2.22 -18.78
C ARG A 89 -33.01 -3.06 -18.76
N ALA A 90 -32.76 -3.84 -19.80
CA ALA A 90 -31.52 -4.61 -19.92
C ALA A 90 -30.28 -3.70 -19.94
N LEU A 91 -30.35 -2.58 -20.67
CA LEU A 91 -29.25 -1.62 -20.73
C LEU A 91 -29.01 -0.92 -19.38
N HIS A 92 -30.08 -0.60 -18.67
CA HIS A 92 -29.99 -0.01 -17.33
C HIS A 92 -29.35 -0.97 -16.32
N VAL A 93 -29.81 -2.22 -16.27
CA VAL A 93 -29.23 -3.25 -15.39
C VAL A 93 -27.75 -3.46 -15.71
N ALA A 94 -27.40 -3.59 -17.00
CA ALA A 94 -26.00 -3.75 -17.40
C ALA A 94 -25.12 -2.54 -17.02
N ALA A 95 -25.69 -1.33 -17.00
CA ALA A 95 -24.98 -0.15 -16.54
C ALA A 95 -24.82 -0.12 -15.01
N GLU A 96 -25.83 -0.53 -14.25
CA GLU A 96 -25.73 -0.67 -12.79
C GLU A 96 -24.70 -1.72 -12.38
N ASP A 97 -24.71 -2.89 -13.01
CA ASP A 97 -23.73 -3.96 -12.76
C ASP A 97 -22.29 -3.47 -12.94
N ARG A 98 -22.04 -2.62 -13.97
CA ARG A 98 -20.72 -2.04 -14.22
C ARG A 98 -20.32 -1.00 -13.19
N VAL A 99 -21.29 -0.27 -12.65
CA VAL A 99 -21.03 0.70 -11.58
C VAL A 99 -20.67 -0.01 -10.30
N ASP A 100 -21.41 -1.06 -9.97
CA ASP A 100 -21.13 -1.87 -8.78
C ASP A 100 -19.77 -2.54 -8.86
N GLU A 101 -19.41 -3.10 -10.04
CA GLU A 101 -18.07 -3.63 -10.30
C GLU A 101 -16.99 -2.56 -10.02
N VAL A 102 -17.14 -1.36 -10.58
CA VAL A 102 -16.17 -0.26 -10.37
C VAL A 102 -16.07 0.16 -8.89
N LEU A 103 -17.19 0.20 -8.16
CA LEU A 103 -17.22 0.50 -6.73
C LEU A 103 -16.55 -0.59 -5.88
N GLU A 104 -16.68 -1.86 -6.27
CA GLU A 104 -15.98 -2.98 -5.64
C GLU A 104 -14.46 -2.85 -5.83
N TRP A 105 -13.99 -2.58 -7.05
CA TRP A 105 -12.56 -2.34 -7.32
C TRP A 105 -12.01 -1.16 -6.51
N LEU A 106 -12.81 -0.10 -6.33
CA LEU A 106 -12.48 1.04 -5.46
C LEU A 106 -12.28 0.62 -4.00
N ALA A 107 -13.20 -0.18 -3.46
CA ALA A 107 -13.12 -0.66 -2.09
C ALA A 107 -11.88 -1.56 -1.89
N LEU A 108 -11.59 -2.44 -2.85
CA LEU A 108 -10.40 -3.30 -2.83
C LEU A 108 -9.10 -2.48 -2.85
N LEU A 109 -9.02 -1.45 -3.70
CA LEU A 109 -7.85 -0.57 -3.76
C LEU A 109 -7.64 0.20 -2.45
N GLN A 110 -8.71 0.71 -1.85
CA GLN A 110 -8.64 1.40 -0.56
C GLN A 110 -8.20 0.45 0.57
N GLY A 111 -8.69 -0.79 0.57
CA GLY A 111 -8.23 -1.84 1.48
C GLY A 111 -6.74 -2.11 1.32
N ALA A 112 -6.26 -2.31 0.09
CA ALA A 112 -4.85 -2.56 -0.20
C ALA A 112 -3.93 -1.41 0.24
N LEU A 113 -4.34 -0.16 0.05
CA LEU A 113 -3.59 1.01 0.53
C LEU A 113 -3.51 1.05 2.06
N HIS A 114 -4.61 0.73 2.74
CA HIS A 114 -4.64 0.67 4.19
C HIS A 114 -3.71 -0.43 4.73
N GLU A 115 -3.77 -1.62 4.16
CA GLU A 115 -2.90 -2.74 4.51
C GLU A 115 -1.42 -2.43 4.23
N ALA A 116 -1.12 -1.78 3.11
CA ALA A 116 0.25 -1.34 2.79
C ALA A 116 0.77 -0.31 3.82
N GLY A 117 -0.08 0.63 4.25
CA GLY A 117 0.26 1.59 5.30
C GLY A 117 0.54 0.91 6.65
N GLN A 118 -0.25 -0.10 7.02
CA GLN A 118 -0.02 -0.92 8.21
C GLN A 118 1.30 -1.69 8.11
N ALA A 119 1.53 -2.37 6.98
CA ALA A 119 2.76 -3.11 6.73
C ALA A 119 4.01 -2.21 6.80
N ARG A 120 3.93 -0.96 6.31
CA ARG A 120 4.99 0.03 6.49
C ARG A 120 5.19 0.36 7.98
N ALA A 121 4.13 0.69 8.70
CA ALA A 121 4.22 1.05 10.11
C ALA A 121 4.86 -0.07 10.95
N ASP A 122 4.50 -1.33 10.67
CA ASP A 122 5.09 -2.51 11.29
C ASP A 122 6.58 -2.67 10.94
N ALA A 123 6.94 -2.50 9.66
CA ALA A 123 8.34 -2.55 9.24
C ALA A 123 9.18 -1.44 9.89
N GLU A 124 8.63 -0.23 10.03
CA GLU A 124 9.26 0.88 10.77
C GLU A 124 9.41 0.57 12.27
N GLY A 125 8.44 -0.14 12.86
CA GLY A 125 8.54 -0.65 14.22
C GLY A 125 9.69 -1.64 14.38
N ARG A 126 9.83 -2.61 13.46
CA ARG A 126 10.91 -3.60 13.47
C ARG A 126 12.29 -2.96 13.32
N VAL A 127 12.43 -1.96 12.45
CA VAL A 127 13.69 -1.20 12.30
C VAL A 127 14.04 -0.47 13.59
N ARG A 128 13.10 0.28 14.17
CA ARG A 128 13.34 0.98 15.46
C ARG A 128 13.76 0.03 16.57
N GLN A 129 13.05 -1.10 16.71
CA GLN A 129 13.40 -2.11 17.72
C GLN A 129 14.82 -2.69 17.50
N ALA A 130 15.19 -2.94 16.25
CA ALA A 130 16.52 -3.44 15.92
C ALA A 130 17.62 -2.40 16.21
N GLU A 131 17.37 -1.12 15.93
CA GLU A 131 18.28 0.00 16.23
C GLU A 131 18.42 0.25 17.75
N GLU A 132 17.31 0.19 18.50
CA GLU A 132 17.33 0.29 19.96
C GLU A 132 18.12 -0.86 20.58
N THR A 133 17.91 -2.08 20.09
CA THR A 133 18.67 -3.27 20.53
C THR A 133 20.17 -3.09 20.26
N ALA A 134 20.52 -2.59 19.07
CA ALA A 134 21.91 -2.28 18.73
C ALA A 134 22.51 -1.20 19.65
N THR A 135 21.74 -0.16 19.97
CA THR A 135 22.15 0.93 20.86
C THR A 135 22.36 0.46 22.30
N VAL A 136 21.48 -0.42 22.80
CA VAL A 136 21.64 -1.02 24.12
C VAL A 136 22.89 -1.89 24.16
N ALA A 137 23.09 -2.74 23.15
CA ALA A 137 24.30 -3.57 23.05
C ALA A 137 25.58 -2.73 23.06
N LEU A 138 25.60 -1.58 22.36
CA LEU A 138 26.71 -0.62 22.40
C LEU A 138 26.98 -0.08 23.79
N ARG A 139 25.94 0.37 24.50
CA ARG A 139 26.09 0.92 25.85
C ARG A 139 26.60 -0.13 26.83
N THR A 140 26.11 -1.37 26.71
CA THR A 140 26.59 -2.49 27.53
C THR A 140 28.05 -2.79 27.25
N LEU A 141 28.46 -2.85 25.98
CA LEU A 141 29.86 -3.09 25.63
C LEU A 141 30.79 -1.98 26.11
N ALA A 142 30.39 -0.72 25.93
CA ALA A 142 31.16 0.43 26.40
C ALA A 142 31.27 0.50 27.93
N ALA A 143 30.37 -0.14 28.68
CA ALA A 143 30.44 -0.21 30.13
C ALA A 143 31.34 -1.34 30.66
N VAL A 144 31.70 -2.30 29.81
CA VAL A 144 32.47 -3.51 30.18
C VAL A 144 33.88 -3.49 29.57
N ALA A 145 34.16 -2.57 28.63
CA ALA A 145 35.47 -2.26 28.07
C ALA A 145 36.21 -1.20 28.91
#